data_AF-A0A8D5U7H5-F1
#
_entry.id   AF-A0A8D5U7H5-F1
#
_cell.length_a   1.000
_cell.length_b   1.000
_cell.length_c   1.000
_cell.angle_alpha   90.00
_cell.angle_beta   90.00
_cell.angle_gamma   90.00
#
_symmetry.space_group_name_H-M   'P 1'
#
loop_
_entity.id
_entity.type
_entity.pdbx_description
1 polymer ?
#
loop_
_entity_poly.entity_id
_entity_poly.type
_entity_poly.pdbx_seq_one_letter_code
_entity_poly.pdbx_strand_id
1 'polypeptide(L)'
;MEFIQKRDRLVLTLISQSGPGGIDVNALFSSLSLYMDKESVQRSIGDLYVKGYISILNNGGEIRYFASKQVRDAMIALEVQKYRIASYVNELSKKKDEIVQIQDRSKQIEELRSIVSKGLNLISLGLVSLYSAMPELTIPEYVESIQPLTEVLSRLTKIVEPPYSKDDLENILKIVERFRGEKDYKLLKEIVEKSESVSNENKST
;
A
#
# COMPACT_ATOMS: atom_id res chain seq x y z
N MET A 1 -17.15 1.47 2.49
CA MET A 1 -16.27 2.33 3.30
C MET A 1 -15.86 3.49 2.43
N GLU A 2 -16.07 4.72 2.89
CA GLU A 2 -15.67 5.93 2.14
C GLU A 2 -14.34 6.42 2.71
N PHE A 3 -13.33 6.57 1.85
CA PHE A 3 -12.02 7.06 2.29
C PHE A 3 -12.03 8.57 2.46
N ILE A 4 -11.30 9.07 3.45
CA ILE A 4 -11.06 10.51 3.61
C ILE A 4 -10.30 11.00 2.36
N GLN A 5 -10.71 12.14 1.80
CA GLN A 5 -10.04 12.72 0.64
C GLN A 5 -8.57 13.00 0.95
N LYS A 6 -7.69 12.81 -0.03
CA LYS A 6 -6.23 12.98 0.14
C LYS A 6 -5.85 14.33 0.75
N ARG A 7 -6.55 15.38 0.34
CA ARG A 7 -6.46 16.74 0.89
C ARG A 7 -6.67 16.77 2.41
N ASP A 8 -7.79 16.24 2.87
CA ASP A 8 -8.17 16.22 4.28
C ASP A 8 -7.25 15.30 5.08
N ARG A 9 -6.81 14.16 4.50
CA ARG A 9 -5.82 13.27 5.12
C ARG A 9 -4.48 13.96 5.32
N LEU A 10 -4.03 14.78 4.36
CA LEU A 10 -2.77 15.52 4.50
C LEU A 10 -2.83 16.50 5.67
N VAL A 11 -3.93 17.26 5.78
CA VAL A 11 -4.17 18.19 6.90
C VAL A 11 -4.24 17.42 8.22
N LEU A 12 -5.02 16.33 8.27
CA LEU A 12 -5.20 15.53 9.48
C LEU A 12 -3.90 14.87 9.95
N THR A 13 -3.12 14.32 9.01
CA THR A 13 -1.81 13.70 9.28
C THR A 13 -0.85 14.73 9.89
N LEU A 14 -0.78 15.93 9.32
CA LEU A 14 0.11 16.98 9.82
C LEU A 14 -0.28 17.48 11.21
N ILE A 15 -1.59 17.66 11.46
CA ILE A 15 -2.12 17.98 12.80
C ILE A 15 -1.75 16.86 13.78
N SER A 16 -1.89 15.60 13.38
CA SER A 16 -1.60 14.45 14.22
C SER A 16 -0.12 14.29 14.56
N GLN A 17 0.76 14.51 13.57
CA GLN A 17 2.21 14.44 13.73
C GLN A 17 2.78 15.53 14.64
N SER A 18 2.06 16.64 14.80
CA SER A 18 2.43 17.72 15.72
C SER A 18 2.29 17.33 17.20
N GLY A 19 1.71 16.16 17.49
CA GLY A 19 1.67 15.57 18.81
C GLY A 19 0.63 16.19 19.74
N PRO A 20 0.72 15.94 21.06
CA PRO A 20 -0.31 16.33 22.02
C PRO A 20 -0.45 17.85 22.20
N GLY A 21 0.58 18.61 21.84
CA GLY A 21 0.58 20.08 21.88
C GLY A 21 -0.22 20.75 20.75
N GLY A 22 -0.67 19.95 19.77
CA GLY A 22 -1.35 20.45 18.57
C GLY A 22 -0.41 21.25 17.67
N ILE A 23 -0.95 21.75 16.57
CA ILE A 23 -0.24 22.63 15.63
C ILE A 23 -0.85 24.03 15.67
N ASP A 24 0.02 25.05 15.72
CA ASP A 24 -0.40 26.44 15.54
C ASP A 24 -0.93 26.67 14.12
N VAL A 25 -1.93 27.54 14.00
CA VAL A 25 -2.56 27.87 12.72
C VAL A 25 -1.56 28.34 11.68
N ASN A 26 -0.61 29.22 12.04
CA ASN A 26 0.36 29.74 11.09
C ASN A 26 1.36 28.66 10.66
N ALA A 27 1.76 27.78 11.59
CA ALA A 27 2.60 26.63 11.29
C ALA A 27 1.90 25.64 10.34
N LEU A 28 0.61 25.36 10.58
CA LEU A 28 -0.18 24.49 9.70
C LEU A 28 -0.27 25.04 8.28
N PHE A 29 -0.61 26.33 8.13
CA PHE A 29 -0.71 26.96 6.82
C PHE A 29 0.65 27.03 6.11
N SER A 30 1.72 27.36 6.82
CA SER A 30 3.05 27.47 6.22
C SER A 30 3.55 26.10 5.72
N SER A 31 3.37 25.04 6.51
CA SER A 31 3.73 23.67 6.13
C SER A 31 2.96 23.14 4.90
N LEU A 32 1.73 23.61 4.67
CA LEU A 32 0.88 23.13 3.57
C LEU A 32 0.91 24.04 2.32
N SER A 33 1.53 25.21 2.41
CA SER A 33 1.51 26.24 1.37
C SER A 33 2.04 25.78 0.00
N LEU A 34 2.93 24.79 -0.04
CA LEU A 34 3.46 24.22 -1.29
C LEU A 34 2.47 23.29 -2.00
N TYR A 35 1.46 22.79 -1.29
CA TYR A 35 0.56 21.74 -1.77
C TYR A 35 -0.87 22.24 -1.94
N MET A 36 -1.27 23.27 -1.19
CA MET A 36 -2.66 23.71 -1.07
C MET A 36 -2.75 25.20 -0.78
N ASP A 37 -3.79 25.84 -1.33
CA ASP A 37 -4.15 27.20 -0.96
C ASP A 37 -4.79 27.27 0.44
N LYS A 38 -4.84 28.49 0.98
CA LYS A 38 -5.39 28.77 2.32
C LYS A 38 -6.86 28.33 2.44
N GLU A 39 -7.67 28.57 1.41
CA GLU A 39 -9.10 28.24 1.40
C GLU A 39 -9.33 26.72 1.49
N SER A 40 -8.51 25.95 0.79
CA SER A 40 -8.55 24.49 0.77
C SER A 40 -8.18 23.90 2.12
N VAL A 41 -7.17 24.46 2.80
CA VAL A 41 -6.81 24.07 4.16
C VAL A 41 -7.94 24.42 5.14
N GLN A 42 -8.53 25.61 5.05
CA GLN A 42 -9.68 26.00 5.87
C GLN A 42 -10.89 25.09 5.68
N ARG A 43 -11.21 24.74 4.43
CA ARG A 43 -12.30 23.80 4.11
C ARG A 43 -12.05 22.44 4.75
N SER A 44 -10.82 21.93 4.63
CA SER A 44 -10.42 20.66 5.25
C SER A 44 -10.55 20.71 6.77
N ILE A 45 -10.10 21.79 7.42
CA ILE A 45 -10.25 21.98 8.87
C ILE A 45 -11.73 21.93 9.28
N GLY A 46 -12.59 22.64 8.54
CA GLY A 46 -14.04 22.61 8.77
C GLY A 46 -14.61 21.20 8.68
N ASP A 47 -14.31 20.49 7.60
CA ASP A 47 -14.77 19.12 7.36
C ASP A 47 -14.29 18.15 8.47
N LEU A 48 -13.00 18.24 8.84
CA LEU A 48 -12.38 17.41 9.87
C LEU A 48 -12.94 17.70 11.28
N TYR A 49 -13.23 18.98 11.57
CA TYR A 49 -13.82 19.38 12.84
C TYR A 49 -15.25 18.86 12.98
N VAL A 50 -16.08 19.03 11.94
CA VAL A 50 -17.47 18.52 11.91
C VAL A 50 -17.51 17.00 12.07
N LYS A 51 -16.54 16.28 11.50
CA LYS A 51 -16.39 14.83 11.66
C LYS A 51 -15.83 14.39 13.02
N GLY A 52 -15.43 15.33 13.88
CA GLY A 52 -14.86 15.03 15.21
C GLY A 52 -13.43 14.47 15.16
N TYR A 53 -12.74 14.60 14.04
CA TYR A 53 -11.36 14.13 13.90
C TYR A 53 -10.35 15.11 14.49
N ILE A 54 -10.72 16.38 14.64
CA ILE A 54 -9.90 17.40 15.28
C ILE A 54 -10.71 18.24 16.27
N SER A 55 -10.02 18.86 17.23
CA SER A 55 -10.52 19.90 18.10
C SER A 55 -9.71 21.20 17.94
N ILE A 56 -10.35 22.33 18.22
CA ILE A 56 -9.75 23.67 18.08
C ILE A 56 -9.67 24.31 19.47
N LEU A 57 -8.51 24.84 19.82
CA LEU A 57 -8.33 25.70 21.00
C LEU A 57 -8.03 27.13 20.54
N ASN A 58 -8.73 28.10 21.12
CA ASN A 58 -8.49 29.52 20.90
C ASN A 58 -8.26 30.21 22.24
N ASN A 59 -7.01 30.62 22.49
CA ASN A 59 -6.60 31.25 23.75
C ASN A 59 -6.40 32.77 23.60
N GLY A 60 -7.27 33.45 22.85
CA GLY A 60 -7.27 34.92 22.79
C GLY A 60 -6.03 35.53 22.10
N GLY A 61 -5.41 34.79 21.18
CA GLY A 61 -4.23 35.22 20.42
C GLY A 61 -3.54 34.09 19.65
N GLU A 62 -3.76 32.84 20.07
CA GLU A 62 -3.22 31.63 19.45
C GLU A 62 -4.35 30.64 19.14
N ILE A 63 -4.38 30.14 17.89
CA ILE A 63 -5.32 29.12 17.45
C ILE A 63 -4.52 27.84 17.20
N ARG A 64 -4.90 26.77 17.91
CA ARG A 64 -4.28 25.44 17.75
C ARG A 64 -5.27 24.37 17.36
N TYR A 65 -4.82 23.47 16.51
CA TYR A 65 -5.57 22.29 16.08
C TYR A 65 -4.97 21.03 16.70
N PHE A 66 -5.83 20.15 17.20
CA PHE A 66 -5.44 18.90 17.84
C PHE A 66 -6.18 17.74 17.20
N ALA A 67 -5.49 16.67 16.85
CA ALA A 67 -6.13 15.44 16.42
C ALA A 67 -6.85 14.78 17.59
N SER A 68 -8.00 14.14 17.35
CA SER A 68 -8.72 13.38 18.37
C SER A 68 -7.91 12.18 18.84
N LYS A 69 -8.27 11.61 20.01
CA LYS A 69 -7.59 10.40 20.52
C LYS A 69 -7.63 9.25 19.51
N GLN A 70 -8.79 9.03 18.89
CA GLN A 70 -8.98 7.97 17.89
C GLN A 70 -8.04 8.16 16.70
N VAL A 71 -7.90 9.39 16.19
CA VAL A 71 -6.98 9.69 15.08
C VAL A 71 -5.53 9.43 15.50
N ARG A 72 -5.12 9.88 16.69
CA ARG A 72 -3.76 9.64 17.18
C ARG A 72 -3.45 8.15 17.33
N ASP A 73 -4.38 7.38 17.91
CA ASP A 73 -4.22 5.93 18.08
C ASP A 73 -4.13 5.23 16.71
N ALA A 74 -4.94 5.65 15.72
CA ALA A 74 -4.88 5.16 14.35
C ALA A 74 -3.56 5.51 13.64
N MET A 75 -3.05 6.73 13.83
CA MET A 75 -1.77 7.16 13.28
C MET A 75 -0.60 6.39 13.90
N ILE A 76 -0.64 6.08 15.20
CA ILE A 76 0.36 5.21 15.85
C ILE A 76 0.35 3.82 15.19
N ALA A 77 -0.83 3.23 15.00
CA ALA A 77 -0.95 1.93 14.34
C ALA A 77 -0.37 1.95 12.92
N LEU A 78 -0.66 3.01 12.16
CA LEU A 78 -0.11 3.22 10.82
C LEU A 78 1.42 3.31 10.81
N GLU A 79 2.00 4.15 11.69
CA GLU A 79 3.46 4.33 11.77
C GLU A 79 4.18 3.04 12.21
N VAL A 80 3.57 2.23 13.07
CA VAL A 80 4.11 0.90 13.41
C VAL A 80 4.17 -0.01 12.17
N GLN A 81 3.16 -0.01 11.31
CA GLN A 81 3.20 -0.83 10.09
C GLN A 81 4.19 -0.28 9.06
N LYS A 82 4.29 1.05 8.91
CA LYS A 82 5.31 1.69 8.06
C LYS A 82 6.72 1.34 8.53
N TYR A 83 6.97 1.37 9.84
CA TYR A 83 8.25 0.97 10.42
C TYR A 83 8.59 -0.49 10.10
N ARG A 84 7.63 -1.42 10.24
CA ARG A 84 7.84 -2.83 9.89
C ARG A 84 8.21 -3.03 8.42
N ILE A 85 7.55 -2.30 7.51
CA ILE A 85 7.88 -2.30 6.08
C ILE A 85 9.29 -1.76 5.85
N ALA A 86 9.63 -0.62 6.44
CA ALA A 86 10.95 -0.01 6.30
C ALA A 86 12.07 -0.95 6.80
N SER A 87 11.86 -1.61 7.94
CA SER A 87 12.78 -2.62 8.47
C SER A 87 12.96 -3.79 7.51
N TYR A 88 11.88 -4.29 6.92
CA TYR A 88 11.95 -5.34 5.90
C TYR A 88 12.69 -4.89 4.64
N VAL A 89 12.46 -3.67 4.15
CA VAL A 89 13.19 -3.11 3.00
C VAL A 89 14.70 -3.00 3.30
N ASN A 90 15.06 -2.59 4.51
CA ASN A 90 16.45 -2.54 4.95
C ASN A 90 17.10 -3.93 5.07
N GLU A 91 16.34 -4.97 5.40
CA GLU A 91 16.83 -6.36 5.35
C GLU A 91 17.05 -6.80 3.90
N LEU A 92 16.11 -6.49 3.00
CA LEU A 92 16.21 -6.83 1.58
C LEU A 92 17.42 -6.18 0.92
N SER A 93 17.70 -4.91 1.22
CA SER A 93 18.86 -4.22 0.65
C SER A 93 20.18 -4.90 1.01
N LYS A 94 20.26 -5.56 2.17
CA LYS A 94 21.44 -6.32 2.60
C LYS A 94 21.49 -7.70 1.94
N LYS A 95 20.36 -8.40 1.85
CA LYS A 95 20.28 -9.75 1.27
C LYS A 95 20.42 -9.78 -0.26
N LYS A 96 20.13 -8.68 -0.94
CA LYS A 96 20.17 -8.60 -2.41
C LYS A 96 21.49 -9.12 -2.98
N ASP A 97 22.61 -8.68 -2.42
CA ASP A 97 23.93 -9.01 -2.97
C ASP A 97 24.29 -10.49 -2.75
N GLU A 98 23.84 -11.09 -1.65
CA GLU A 98 24.01 -12.51 -1.36
C GLU A 98 23.25 -13.38 -2.39
N ILE A 99 22.01 -13.02 -2.70
CA ILE A 99 21.14 -13.80 -3.61
C ILE A 99 21.65 -13.78 -5.05
N VAL A 100 22.20 -12.65 -5.50
CA VAL A 100 22.76 -12.52 -6.85
C VAL A 100 24.01 -13.40 -7.03
N GLN A 101 24.74 -13.68 -5.94
CA GLN A 101 25.95 -14.52 -5.97
C GLN A 101 25.65 -16.03 -5.92
N ILE A 102 24.40 -16.44 -5.65
CA ILE A 102 24.01 -17.86 -5.63
C ILE A 102 24.07 -18.41 -7.06
N GLN A 103 25.00 -19.34 -7.31
CA GLN A 103 25.14 -20.03 -8.60
C GLN A 103 24.06 -21.09 -8.83
N ASP A 104 23.58 -21.73 -7.76
CA ASP A 104 22.52 -22.73 -7.84
C ASP A 104 21.16 -22.05 -8.04
N ARG A 105 20.65 -22.13 -9.27
CA ARG A 105 19.38 -21.52 -9.66
C ARG A 105 18.19 -21.99 -8.83
N SER A 106 18.19 -23.25 -8.37
CA SER A 106 17.10 -23.78 -7.56
C SER A 106 17.05 -23.11 -6.19
N LYS A 107 18.21 -22.99 -5.53
CA LYS A 107 18.37 -22.27 -4.26
C LYS A 107 18.10 -20.78 -4.39
N GLN A 108 18.52 -20.17 -5.50
CA GLN A 108 18.24 -18.76 -5.77
C GLN A 108 16.73 -18.50 -5.86
N ILE A 109 15.97 -19.35 -6.57
CA ILE A 109 14.52 -19.23 -6.67
C ILE A 109 13.84 -19.44 -5.31
N GLU A 110 14.34 -20.37 -4.49
CA GLU A 110 13.82 -20.62 -3.15
C GLU A 110 13.99 -19.41 -2.22
N GLU A 111 15.17 -18.78 -2.22
CA GLU A 111 15.44 -17.55 -1.46
C GLU A 111 14.54 -16.39 -1.92
N LEU A 112 14.39 -16.22 -3.24
CA LEU A 112 13.48 -15.21 -3.80
C LEU A 112 12.02 -15.48 -3.40
N ARG A 113 11.59 -16.74 -3.39
CA ARG A 113 10.23 -17.13 -2.94
C ARG A 113 10.02 -16.81 -1.47
N SER A 114 11.01 -17.07 -0.62
CA SER A 114 10.99 -16.73 0.80
C SER A 114 10.85 -15.22 1.01
N ILE A 115 11.62 -14.42 0.27
CA ILE A 115 11.53 -12.95 0.26
C ILE A 115 10.12 -12.50 -0.11
N VAL A 116 9.59 -12.96 -1.25
CA VAL A 116 8.28 -12.56 -1.74
C VAL A 116 7.20 -12.90 -0.72
N SER A 117 7.21 -14.12 -0.20
CA SER A 117 6.23 -14.60 0.78
C SER A 117 6.27 -13.77 2.06
N LYS A 118 7.47 -13.46 2.59
CA LYS A 118 7.63 -12.61 3.78
C LYS A 118 7.08 -11.20 3.53
N GLY A 119 7.39 -10.59 2.37
CA GLY A 119 6.94 -9.25 2.03
C GLY A 119 5.42 -9.15 1.88
N LEU A 120 4.82 -10.07 1.12
CA LEU A 120 3.37 -10.11 0.91
C LEU A 120 2.62 -10.41 2.22
N ASN A 121 3.16 -11.29 3.07
CA ASN A 121 2.57 -11.55 4.38
C ASN A 121 2.61 -10.31 5.28
N LEU A 122 3.75 -9.60 5.31
CA LEU A 122 3.89 -8.38 6.11
C LEU A 122 2.92 -7.28 5.67
N ILE A 123 2.74 -7.10 4.35
CA ILE A 123 1.75 -6.19 3.77
C ILE A 123 0.32 -6.60 4.18
N SER A 124 0.00 -7.89 4.05
CA SER A 124 -1.33 -8.42 4.36
C SER A 124 -1.68 -8.24 5.84
N LEU A 125 -0.75 -8.56 6.74
CA LEU A 125 -0.91 -8.32 8.18
C LEU A 125 -1.06 -6.84 8.51
N GLY A 126 -0.31 -5.97 7.81
CA GLY A 126 -0.46 -4.52 7.93
C GLY A 126 -1.87 -4.05 7.58
N LEU A 127 -2.41 -4.48 6.43
CA LEU A 127 -3.77 -4.15 6.00
C LEU A 127 -4.83 -4.66 6.98
N VAL A 128 -4.71 -5.91 7.44
CA VAL A 128 -5.63 -6.48 8.44
C VAL A 128 -5.58 -5.69 9.75
N SER A 129 -4.40 -5.33 10.21
CA SER A 129 -4.23 -4.54 11.44
C SER A 129 -4.85 -3.15 11.33
N LEU A 130 -4.77 -2.51 10.16
CA LEU A 130 -5.28 -1.16 9.94
C LEU A 130 -6.78 -1.14 9.64
N TYR A 131 -7.35 -2.26 9.21
CA TYR A 131 -8.80 -2.38 8.98
C TYR A 131 -9.63 -2.04 10.24
N SER A 132 -9.12 -2.36 11.43
CA SER A 132 -9.75 -2.00 12.71
C SER A 132 -9.36 -0.63 13.26
N ALA A 133 -8.42 0.07 12.63
CA ALA A 133 -7.81 1.31 13.14
C ALA A 133 -8.08 2.48 12.19
N MET A 134 -9.34 2.96 12.17
CA MET A 134 -9.79 4.08 11.34
C MET A 134 -9.41 3.88 9.85
N PRO A 135 -9.95 2.82 9.22
CA PRO A 135 -9.52 2.38 7.90
C PRO A 135 -9.75 3.41 6.79
N GLU A 136 -10.68 4.35 7.00
CA GLU A 136 -10.92 5.49 6.11
C GLU A 136 -9.72 6.45 5.98
N LEU A 137 -8.83 6.45 6.99
CA LEU A 137 -7.60 7.23 7.05
C LEU A 137 -6.37 6.35 6.79
N THR A 138 -6.25 5.23 7.50
CA THR A 138 -4.98 4.49 7.60
C THR A 138 -4.70 3.60 6.40
N ILE A 139 -5.72 2.95 5.82
CA ILE A 139 -5.55 2.10 4.64
C ILE A 139 -5.00 2.88 3.43
N PRO A 140 -5.58 4.01 3.00
CA PRO A 140 -5.05 4.72 1.84
C PRO A 140 -3.62 5.22 2.06
N GLU A 141 -3.30 5.74 3.25
CA GLU A 141 -1.93 6.16 3.59
C GLU A 141 -0.94 4.99 3.60
N TYR A 142 -1.37 3.82 4.09
CA TYR A 142 -0.53 2.62 4.09
C TYR A 142 -0.28 2.12 2.67
N VAL A 143 -1.33 2.00 1.85
CA VAL A 143 -1.23 1.55 0.44
C VAL A 143 -0.31 2.47 -0.36
N GLU A 144 -0.47 3.78 -0.24
CA GLU A 144 0.42 4.76 -0.88
C GLU A 144 1.88 4.58 -0.42
N SER A 145 2.12 4.32 0.87
CA SER A 145 3.48 4.14 1.41
C SER A 145 4.18 2.86 0.95
N ILE A 146 3.43 1.77 0.70
CA ILE A 146 3.99 0.47 0.30
C ILE A 146 4.04 0.29 -1.22
N GLN A 147 3.48 1.22 -2.01
CA GLN A 147 3.36 1.08 -3.45
C GLN A 147 4.70 0.71 -4.13
N PRO A 148 5.85 1.37 -3.85
CA PRO A 148 7.11 1.00 -4.48
C PRO A 148 7.54 -0.45 -4.17
N LEU A 149 7.31 -0.91 -2.94
CA LEU A 149 7.62 -2.29 -2.55
C LEU A 149 6.69 -3.28 -3.26
N THR A 150 5.40 -2.98 -3.36
CA THR A 150 4.44 -3.87 -4.05
C THR A 150 4.79 -4.06 -5.52
N GLU A 151 5.28 -3.02 -6.20
CA GLU A 151 5.73 -3.10 -7.59
C GLU A 151 6.94 -4.04 -7.74
N VAL A 152 7.90 -3.97 -6.81
CA VAL A 152 9.07 -4.87 -6.80
C VAL A 152 8.64 -6.31 -6.51
N LEU A 153 7.83 -6.53 -5.47
CA LEU A 153 7.34 -7.86 -5.11
C LEU A 153 6.50 -8.48 -6.24
N SER A 154 5.68 -7.70 -6.94
CA SER A 154 4.90 -8.16 -8.08
C SER A 154 5.79 -8.70 -9.21
N ARG A 155 6.90 -8.01 -9.51
CA ARG A 155 7.87 -8.47 -10.51
C ARG A 155 8.57 -9.77 -10.08
N LEU A 156 8.96 -9.86 -8.81
CA LEU A 156 9.58 -11.06 -8.27
C LEU A 156 8.62 -12.25 -8.22
N THR A 157 7.34 -12.01 -7.91
CA THR A 157 6.30 -13.04 -7.87
C THR A 157 6.19 -13.77 -9.20
N LYS A 158 6.23 -13.04 -10.33
CA LYS A 158 6.22 -13.64 -11.69
C LYS A 158 7.37 -14.61 -11.96
N ILE A 159 8.46 -14.55 -11.20
CA ILE A 159 9.64 -15.42 -11.35
C ILE A 159 9.50 -16.67 -10.46
N VAL A 160 8.90 -16.53 -9.28
CA VAL A 160 8.94 -17.56 -8.22
C VAL A 160 7.62 -18.31 -8.02
N GLU A 161 6.51 -17.75 -8.52
CA GLU A 161 5.18 -18.35 -8.41
C GLU A 161 5.12 -19.61 -9.29
N PRO A 162 4.60 -20.74 -8.78
CA PRO A 162 4.38 -21.90 -9.60
C PRO A 162 3.39 -21.57 -10.74
N PRO A 163 3.54 -22.21 -11.91
CA PRO A 163 2.58 -22.03 -12.99
C PRO A 163 1.19 -22.48 -12.54
N TYR A 164 0.16 -21.77 -12.99
CA TYR A 164 -1.24 -22.14 -12.74
C TYR A 164 -1.54 -23.53 -13.29
N SER A 165 -2.42 -24.26 -12.60
CA SER A 165 -2.98 -25.51 -13.14
C SER A 165 -3.89 -25.23 -14.32
N LYS A 166 -4.19 -26.26 -15.13
CA LYS A 166 -5.14 -26.12 -16.25
C LYS A 166 -6.52 -25.68 -15.79
N ASP A 167 -6.98 -26.22 -14.65
CA ASP A 167 -8.25 -25.87 -14.06
C ASP A 167 -8.25 -24.40 -13.57
N ASP A 168 -7.16 -23.94 -12.96
CA ASP A 168 -7.00 -22.53 -12.57
C ASP A 168 -7.01 -21.61 -13.79
N LEU A 169 -6.30 -21.96 -14.87
CA LEU A 169 -6.25 -21.18 -16.09
C LEU A 169 -7.63 -21.05 -16.74
N GLU A 170 -8.40 -22.14 -16.85
CA GLU A 170 -9.75 -22.09 -17.40
C GLU A 170 -10.67 -21.22 -16.54
N ASN A 171 -10.55 -21.30 -15.21
CA ASN A 171 -11.30 -20.43 -14.29
C ASN A 171 -10.90 -18.96 -14.43
N ILE A 172 -9.61 -18.66 -14.58
CA ILE A 172 -9.11 -17.30 -14.85
C ILE A 172 -9.65 -16.79 -16.19
N LEU A 173 -9.64 -17.61 -17.25
CA LEU A 173 -10.15 -17.24 -18.55
C LEU A 173 -11.67 -16.93 -18.50
N LYS A 174 -12.46 -17.71 -17.76
CA LYS A 174 -13.89 -17.41 -17.53
C LYS A 174 -14.12 -16.11 -16.78
N ILE A 175 -13.24 -15.77 -15.82
CA ILE A 175 -13.27 -14.45 -15.17
C ILE A 175 -13.02 -13.36 -16.22
N VAL A 176 -12.03 -13.55 -17.10
CA VAL A 176 -11.75 -12.59 -18.18
C VAL A 176 -12.95 -12.46 -19.12
N GLU A 177 -13.56 -13.55 -19.56
CA GLU A 177 -14.75 -13.54 -20.40
C GLU A 177 -15.87 -12.70 -19.76
N ARG A 178 -16.12 -12.90 -18.47
CA ARG A 178 -17.14 -12.16 -17.72
C ARG A 178 -16.90 -10.64 -17.71
N PHE A 179 -15.64 -10.19 -17.63
CA PHE A 179 -15.31 -8.76 -17.51
C PHE A 179 -14.91 -8.09 -18.83
N ARG A 180 -14.40 -8.84 -19.81
CA ARG A 180 -13.82 -8.33 -21.06
C ARG A 180 -14.45 -8.93 -22.32
N GLY A 181 -15.32 -9.94 -22.18
CA GLY A 181 -16.05 -10.57 -23.27
C GLY A 181 -15.31 -11.70 -23.98
N GLU A 182 -16.06 -12.41 -24.83
CA GLU A 182 -15.64 -13.65 -25.50
C GLU A 182 -14.44 -13.46 -26.45
N LYS A 183 -14.29 -12.28 -27.05
CA LYS A 183 -13.17 -11.98 -27.95
C LYS A 183 -11.82 -12.02 -27.22
N ASP A 184 -11.74 -11.41 -26.05
CA ASP A 184 -10.52 -11.40 -25.23
C ASP A 184 -10.26 -12.78 -24.60
N TYR A 185 -11.33 -13.51 -24.25
CA TYR A 185 -11.23 -14.91 -23.85
C TYR A 185 -10.55 -15.78 -24.92
N LYS A 186 -11.04 -15.74 -26.17
CA LYS A 186 -10.49 -16.56 -27.27
C LYS A 186 -9.03 -16.23 -27.55
N LEU A 187 -8.69 -14.94 -27.60
CA LEU A 187 -7.31 -14.49 -27.82
C LEU A 187 -6.38 -15.00 -26.72
N LEU A 188 -6.77 -14.88 -25.45
CA LEU A 188 -5.94 -15.35 -24.34
C LEU A 188 -5.86 -16.87 -24.28
N LYS A 189 -6.95 -17.56 -24.59
CA LYS A 189 -6.98 -19.03 -24.68
C LYS A 189 -5.98 -19.54 -25.72
N GLU A 190 -5.97 -18.95 -26.93
CA GLU A 190 -5.00 -19.30 -27.97
C GLU A 190 -3.55 -19.04 -27.54
N ILE A 191 -3.29 -17.97 -26.79
CA ILE A 191 -1.94 -17.66 -26.28
C ILE A 191 -1.50 -18.71 -25.24
N VAL A 192 -2.40 -19.06 -24.31
CA VAL A 192 -2.14 -20.08 -23.28
C VAL A 192 -1.87 -21.43 -23.93
N GLU A 193 -2.72 -21.88 -24.85
CA GLU A 193 -2.57 -23.15 -25.55
C GLU A 193 -1.27 -23.21 -26.40
N LYS A 194 -0.91 -22.12 -27.09
CA LYS A 194 0.38 -22.02 -27.81
C LYS A 194 1.60 -22.04 -26.89
N SER A 195 1.50 -21.45 -25.69
CA SER A 195 2.60 -21.48 -24.73
C SER A 195 2.82 -22.88 -24.14
N GLU A 196 1.75 -23.68 -23.99
CA GLU A 196 1.84 -25.06 -23.55
C GLU A 196 2.47 -25.97 -24.61
N SER A 197 2.17 -25.77 -25.90
CA SER A 197 2.73 -26.60 -26.98
C SER A 197 4.26 -26.43 -27.11
N VAL A 198 4.76 -25.19 -27.02
CA VAL A 198 6.21 -24.89 -27.08
C VAL A 198 6.95 -25.45 -25.85
N SER A 199 6.30 -25.50 -24.69
CA SER A 199 6.88 -26.02 -23.45
C SER A 199 7.03 -27.54 -23.45
N ASN A 200 6.15 -28.26 -24.17
CA ASN A 200 6.22 -29.72 -24.31
C ASN A 200 7.23 -30.17 -25.38
N GLU A 201 7.43 -29.42 -26.45
CA GLU A 201 8.48 -29.70 -27.45
C GLU A 201 9.89 -29.62 -26.83
N ASN A 202 10.15 -28.61 -26.00
CA ASN A 202 11.45 -28.43 -25.31
C ASN A 202 11.73 -29.45 -24.20
N LYS A 203 10.76 -30.24 -23.75
CA LYS A 203 10.97 -31.36 -22.81
C LYS A 203 11.22 -32.70 -23.52
N SER A 204 11.06 -32.74 -24.85
CA SER A 204 11.13 -33.94 -25.68
C SER A 204 12.49 -34.11 -26.39
N THR A 205 13.42 -33.20 -26.14
CA THR A 205 14.81 -33.13 -26.66
C THR A 205 15.79 -32.99 -25.52
#